data_AF-A0A1E7EV56-F1
#
_entry.id   AF-A0A1E7EV56-F1
#
_cell.length_a   1.000
_cell.length_b   1.000
_cell.length_c   1.000
_cell.angle_alpha   90.00
_cell.angle_beta   90.00
_cell.angle_gamma   90.00
#
_symmetry.space_group_name_H-M   'P 1'
#
loop_
_entity.id
_entity.type
_entity.pdbx_description
1 polymer ?
#
loop_
_entity_poly.entity_id
_entity_poly.type
_entity_poly.pdbx_seq_one_letter_code
_entity_poly.pdbx_strand_id
1 'polypeptide(L)'
;MPWLEKDNIHKHDNLLFIHVPRCGGTSLMKSHNVPMKATIHSSLYHKLGMKIFFHRYKLLESANFPLYTSGNAVCIVMTILNIYLRFIYLPTLNNDNDDDNSNENENSSLKIYKVITSFCIAFFITLFIGLTYVFVAPTIGRIIYVRRFFLVMVQYALGGLMENLEYLTGANIHGYLPHLTAHKMLHYGYVTPKQMEDVSSLAIVRNPYSRMVSIYMYNRFGSSETFRDFINSWYKNMKYYRDSGEMEEWYTPCHVIPQFEYTHFEGSQLVQSIVKQEELKYLKIRHDSKNNDGQYCEDNSVRDLPQTVRDALLGMPHDNKRKTIKPWYDYYDQHTLNLTYEMYQIDFEIFQYSSSIDKRPDLHSPQQVSETLSAQSVSNSKSMTTANTSPPTTPTRLSATPLPNSIEITTPTTPMSTTKLTHDDLYITTPPHSPTLQSFGILFESFSRDVASETKSNVDAALRRSSLLTKSARVSARRSSMVDSIRSSRSSKSSTTRIIFTNSPTDRALLENEFSKLADNDKDDRRAADGNGNTNNEDDDDEQKKND
;
A
#
# COMPACT_ATOMS: atom_id res chain seq x y z
N MET A 1 20.25 6.72 3.18
CA MET A 1 19.54 5.52 2.71
C MET A 1 18.63 5.06 3.83
N PRO A 2 17.31 4.86 3.62
CA PRO A 2 16.31 5.48 4.50
C PRO A 2 16.64 5.41 5.97
N TRP A 3 17.50 6.33 6.40
CA TRP A 3 18.09 6.21 7.71
C TRP A 3 17.04 6.69 8.68
N LEU A 4 16.52 5.78 9.49
CA LEU A 4 15.86 6.17 10.73
C LEU A 4 16.94 6.65 11.71
N GLU A 5 17.67 7.70 11.33
CA GLU A 5 18.54 8.42 12.23
C GLU A 5 17.64 9.23 13.16
N LYS A 6 17.73 9.01 14.48
CA LYS A 6 17.34 10.04 15.43
C LYS A 6 18.52 11.00 15.54
N ASP A 7 18.27 12.29 15.73
CA ASP A 7 19.31 13.34 15.75
C ASP A 7 20.36 13.15 16.87
N ASN A 8 20.15 12.15 17.76
CA ASN A 8 21.02 11.80 18.89
C ASN A 8 21.57 10.36 18.85
N ILE A 9 21.32 9.56 17.80
CA ILE A 9 21.92 8.21 17.69
C ILE A 9 23.34 8.36 17.15
N HIS A 10 24.29 7.62 17.74
CA HIS A 10 25.69 7.62 17.30
C HIS A 10 25.75 7.45 15.78
N LYS A 11 26.48 8.36 15.11
CA LYS A 11 26.60 8.47 13.64
C LYS A 11 27.10 7.21 12.92
N HIS A 12 27.41 6.15 13.67
CA HIS A 12 27.91 4.88 13.18
C HIS A 12 26.84 3.79 13.08
N ASP A 13 25.65 3.98 13.67
CA ASP A 13 24.60 2.94 13.72
C ASP A 13 23.50 3.22 12.70
N ASN A 14 23.85 2.93 11.47
CA ASN A 14 22.99 3.00 10.30
C ASN A 14 21.83 1.98 10.38
N LEU A 15 20.58 2.45 10.43
CA LEU A 15 19.36 1.63 10.49
C LEU A 15 18.52 1.73 9.20
N LEU A 16 18.34 0.60 8.51
CA LEU A 16 17.49 0.44 7.33
C LEU A 16 16.12 -0.13 7.74
N PHE A 17 15.05 0.61 7.48
CA PHE A 17 13.68 0.13 7.71
C PHE A 17 13.01 -0.35 6.42
N ILE A 18 12.64 -1.63 6.38
CA ILE A 18 11.86 -2.24 5.31
C ILE A 18 10.39 -2.20 5.71
N HIS A 19 9.65 -1.27 5.10
CA HIS A 19 8.27 -1.03 5.48
C HIS A 19 7.31 -2.03 4.82
N VAL A 20 6.74 -2.89 5.66
CA VAL A 20 5.63 -3.77 5.31
C VAL A 20 4.31 -2.98 5.41
N PRO A 21 3.52 -2.86 4.32
CA PRO A 21 2.29 -2.07 4.34
C PRO A 21 1.33 -2.52 5.44
N ARG A 22 0.80 -1.53 6.18
CA ARG A 22 -0.17 -1.67 7.28
C ARG A 22 0.36 -2.34 8.56
N CYS A 23 1.68 -2.39 8.73
CA CYS A 23 2.36 -2.96 9.90
C CYS A 23 3.09 -1.89 10.75
N GLY A 24 2.61 -0.64 10.78
CA GLY A 24 3.13 0.40 11.69
C GLY A 24 4.21 1.32 11.10
N GLY A 25 4.58 1.18 9.82
CA GLY A 25 5.60 2.06 9.22
C GLY A 25 5.26 3.54 9.23
N THR A 26 3.98 3.90 9.10
CA THR A 26 3.53 5.29 9.26
C THR A 26 3.89 5.87 10.63
N SER A 27 3.70 5.12 11.71
CA SER A 27 4.04 5.56 13.07
C SER A 27 5.54 5.79 13.20
N LEU A 28 6.34 4.92 12.58
CA LEU A 28 7.79 4.99 12.61
C LEU A 28 8.33 6.18 11.78
N MET A 29 7.76 6.42 10.60
CA MET A 29 8.11 7.59 9.78
C MET A 29 7.83 8.91 10.51
N LYS A 30 6.72 8.97 11.26
CA LYS A 30 6.37 10.14 12.07
C LYS A 30 7.31 10.31 13.26
N SER A 31 7.63 9.24 13.99
CA SER A 31 8.52 9.32 15.16
C SER A 31 9.95 9.73 14.80
N HIS A 32 10.38 9.51 13.56
CA HIS A 32 11.71 9.89 13.06
C HIS A 32 11.70 11.15 12.18
N ASN A 33 10.57 11.87 12.10
CA ASN A 33 10.42 13.09 11.31
C ASN A 33 10.86 12.93 9.84
N VAL A 34 10.68 11.74 9.25
CA VAL A 34 11.08 11.44 7.87
C VAL A 34 10.55 12.48 6.87
N PRO A 35 9.30 13.00 6.97
CA PRO A 35 8.82 14.03 6.06
C PRO A 35 9.65 15.33 6.07
N MET A 36 10.13 15.74 7.25
CA MET A 36 10.96 16.94 7.39
C MET A 36 12.36 16.67 6.83
N LYS A 37 12.97 15.54 7.19
CA LYS A 37 14.31 15.16 6.74
C LYS A 37 14.38 14.97 5.22
N ALA A 38 13.38 14.32 4.64
CA ALA A 38 13.27 14.13 3.21
C ALA A 38 13.03 15.42 2.41
N THR A 39 12.74 16.55 3.06
CA THR A 39 12.49 17.83 2.39
C THR A 39 13.55 18.90 2.68
N ILE A 40 14.31 18.81 3.77
CA ILE A 40 15.17 19.92 4.23
C ILE A 40 16.28 20.26 3.22
N HIS A 41 16.96 19.25 2.68
CA HIS A 41 18.08 19.39 1.73
C HIS A 41 17.65 19.28 0.26
N SER A 42 16.34 19.24 -0.01
CA SER A 42 15.80 19.12 -1.35
C SER A 42 15.81 20.44 -2.12
N SER A 43 16.03 20.38 -3.43
CA SER A 43 15.81 21.52 -4.34
C SER A 43 14.36 22.03 -4.24
N LEU A 44 14.10 23.27 -4.66
CA LEU A 44 12.76 23.88 -4.52
C LEU A 44 11.64 23.03 -5.14
N TYR A 45 11.86 22.52 -6.36
CA TYR A 45 10.91 21.65 -7.06
C TYR A 45 10.72 20.31 -6.35
N HIS A 46 11.81 19.70 -5.90
CA HIS A 46 11.76 18.43 -5.19
C HIS A 46 11.07 18.58 -3.81
N LYS A 47 11.36 19.67 -3.09
CA LYS A 47 10.68 20.06 -1.84
C LYS A 47 9.18 20.23 -2.06
N LEU A 48 8.75 20.84 -3.17
CA LEU A 48 7.33 20.98 -3.50
C LEU A 48 6.68 19.61 -3.77
N GLY A 49 7.30 18.76 -4.59
CA GLY A 49 6.77 17.43 -4.90
C GLY A 49 6.66 16.54 -3.65
N MET A 50 7.67 16.54 -2.78
CA MET A 50 7.63 15.81 -1.51
C MET A 50 6.60 16.38 -0.52
N LYS A 51 6.41 17.71 -0.47
CA LYS A 51 5.31 18.30 0.32
C LYS A 51 3.94 17.83 -0.17
N ILE A 52 3.73 17.77 -1.49
CA ILE A 52 2.49 17.24 -2.09
C ILE A 52 2.32 15.76 -1.74
N PHE A 53 3.39 14.96 -1.84
CA PHE A 53 3.39 13.54 -1.49
C PHE A 53 2.93 13.33 -0.04
N PHE A 54 3.59 13.97 0.94
CA PHE A 54 3.27 13.81 2.36
C PHE A 54 1.92 14.40 2.73
N HIS A 55 1.51 15.51 2.10
CA HIS A 55 0.18 16.06 2.30
C HIS A 55 -0.90 15.06 1.86
N ARG A 56 -0.77 14.48 0.67
CA ARG A 56 -1.70 13.46 0.17
C ARG A 56 -1.67 12.21 1.04
N TYR A 57 -0.51 11.76 1.48
CA TYR A 57 -0.37 10.62 2.38
C TYR A 57 -1.14 10.86 3.70
N LYS A 58 -0.98 12.05 4.32
CA LYS A 58 -1.70 12.46 5.53
C LYS A 58 -3.22 12.51 5.32
N LEU A 59 -3.69 12.97 4.16
CA LEU A 59 -5.12 12.98 3.84
C LEU A 59 -5.69 11.55 3.77
N LEU A 60 -5.01 10.64 3.06
CA LEU A 60 -5.44 9.24 2.92
C LEU A 60 -5.38 8.46 4.24
N GLU A 61 -4.49 8.84 5.16
CA GLU A 61 -4.49 8.34 6.53
C GLU A 61 -5.69 8.80 7.37
N SER A 62 -6.37 9.88 7.00
CA SER A 62 -7.50 10.42 7.75
C SER A 62 -8.85 9.98 7.18
N ALA A 63 -8.96 9.88 5.86
CA ALA A 63 -10.20 9.53 5.17
C ALA A 63 -9.93 8.71 3.91
N ASN A 64 -10.84 7.79 3.58
CA ASN A 64 -10.75 6.98 2.37
C ASN A 64 -11.03 7.81 1.10
N PHE A 65 -11.91 8.81 1.21
CA PHE A 65 -12.32 9.73 0.14
C PHE A 65 -12.34 11.16 0.69
N PRO A 66 -11.19 11.85 0.76
CA PRO A 66 -11.10 13.20 1.33
C PRO A 66 -11.66 14.24 0.35
N LEU A 67 -12.98 14.27 0.16
CA LEU A 67 -13.65 15.21 -0.75
C LEU A 67 -13.53 16.66 -0.30
N TYR A 68 -13.56 16.91 1.00
CA TYR A 68 -13.52 18.26 1.57
C TYR A 68 -12.11 18.57 2.06
N THR A 69 -11.27 19.05 1.14
CA THR A 69 -9.91 19.50 1.44
C THR A 69 -9.69 20.91 0.94
N SER A 70 -8.75 21.63 1.55
CA SER A 70 -8.36 22.97 1.08
C SER A 70 -7.84 22.93 -0.37
N GLY A 71 -7.09 21.90 -0.74
CA GLY A 71 -6.62 21.70 -2.11
C GLY A 71 -7.77 21.57 -3.12
N ASN A 72 -8.81 20.81 -2.77
CA ASN A 72 -10.01 20.71 -3.59
C ASN A 72 -10.78 22.02 -3.70
N ALA A 73 -10.93 22.73 -2.58
CA ALA A 73 -11.59 24.04 -2.57
C ALA A 73 -10.86 25.03 -3.50
N VAL A 74 -9.52 25.07 -3.46
CA VAL A 74 -8.72 25.86 -4.40
C VAL A 74 -8.96 25.42 -5.84
N CYS A 75 -8.95 24.11 -6.13
CA CYS A 75 -9.20 23.62 -7.50
C CYS A 75 -10.60 24.03 -8.00
N ILE A 76 -11.63 23.94 -7.15
CA ILE A 76 -13.00 24.34 -7.49
C ILE A 76 -13.06 25.85 -7.76
N VAL A 77 -12.51 26.68 -6.87
CA VAL A 77 -12.49 28.15 -7.04
C VAL A 77 -11.75 28.54 -8.31
N MET A 78 -10.58 27.95 -8.57
CA MET A 78 -9.81 28.21 -9.79
C MET A 78 -10.57 27.76 -11.04
N THR A 79 -11.29 26.65 -10.97
CA THR A 79 -12.14 26.17 -12.09
C THR A 79 -13.27 27.17 -12.36
N ILE A 80 -14.00 27.61 -11.33
CA ILE A 80 -15.10 28.59 -11.46
C ILE A 80 -14.58 29.92 -12.02
N LEU A 81 -13.45 30.41 -11.51
CA LEU A 81 -12.83 31.66 -11.99
C LEU A 81 -12.47 31.56 -13.48
N ASN A 82 -11.87 30.44 -13.90
CA ASN A 82 -11.52 30.26 -15.32
C ASN A 82 -12.75 30.06 -16.21
N ILE A 83 -13.83 29.44 -15.71
CA ILE A 83 -15.12 29.36 -16.41
C ILE A 83 -15.70 30.77 -16.60
N TYR A 84 -15.73 31.59 -15.55
CA TYR A 84 -16.18 32.99 -15.63
C TYR A 84 -15.35 33.78 -16.65
N LEU A 85 -14.01 33.69 -16.57
CA LEU A 85 -13.13 34.35 -17.54
C LEU A 85 -13.43 33.90 -18.97
N ARG A 86 -13.54 32.57 -19.19
CA ARG A 86 -13.71 31.97 -20.51
C ARG A 86 -15.04 32.31 -21.18
N PHE A 87 -16.13 32.24 -20.43
CA PHE A 87 -17.50 32.26 -20.97
C PHE A 87 -18.25 33.56 -20.72
N ILE A 88 -17.80 34.40 -19.77
CA ILE A 88 -18.49 35.65 -19.44
C ILE A 88 -17.58 36.84 -19.78
N TYR A 89 -16.41 36.94 -19.16
CA TYR A 89 -15.55 38.13 -19.32
C TYR A 89 -14.94 38.29 -20.72
N LEU A 90 -14.28 37.25 -21.25
CA LEU A 90 -13.61 37.33 -22.56
C LEU A 90 -14.58 37.53 -23.74
N PRO A 91 -15.81 36.99 -23.74
CA PRO A 91 -16.82 37.34 -24.74
C PRO A 91 -17.30 38.79 -24.64
N THR A 92 -17.50 39.35 -23.43
CA THR A 92 -17.91 40.75 -23.26
C THR A 92 -16.89 41.71 -23.87
N LEU A 93 -15.59 41.48 -23.64
CA LEU A 93 -14.53 42.29 -24.26
C LEU A 93 -14.51 42.23 -25.79
N ASN A 94 -15.04 41.16 -26.40
CA ASN A 94 -15.06 41.01 -27.85
C ASN A 94 -16.21 41.79 -28.50
N ASN A 95 -17.28 42.08 -27.77
CA ASN A 95 -18.46 42.75 -28.31
C ASN A 95 -18.31 44.28 -28.37
N ASP A 96 -17.40 44.85 -27.58
CA ASP A 96 -17.21 46.31 -27.50
C ASP A 96 -16.32 46.88 -28.63
N ASN A 97 -15.70 46.02 -29.46
CA ASN A 97 -14.72 46.40 -30.49
C ASN A 97 -15.24 46.23 -31.94
N ASP A 98 -16.55 46.18 -32.17
CA ASP A 98 -17.13 46.01 -33.51
C ASP A 98 -17.06 47.28 -34.40
N ASP A 99 -16.52 48.40 -33.90
CA ASP A 99 -16.27 49.60 -34.72
C ASP A 99 -14.93 49.51 -35.48
N ASP A 100 -15.05 49.01 -36.71
CA ASP A 100 -14.29 49.33 -37.93
C ASP A 100 -12.75 49.10 -37.97
N ASN A 101 -12.38 47.97 -38.57
CA ASN A 101 -11.18 47.77 -39.42
C ASN A 101 -9.75 47.89 -38.85
N SER A 102 -9.50 48.08 -37.55
CA SER A 102 -8.11 48.16 -37.06
C SER A 102 -7.78 47.23 -35.88
N ASN A 103 -7.31 46.00 -36.17
CA ASN A 103 -6.16 45.32 -35.55
C ASN A 103 -6.31 43.78 -35.54
N GLU A 104 -5.75 43.10 -36.55
CA GLU A 104 -5.58 41.63 -36.53
C GLU A 104 -4.81 41.12 -35.29
N ASN A 105 -3.93 41.96 -34.71
CA ASN A 105 -3.13 41.61 -33.54
C ASN A 105 -3.94 41.46 -32.25
N GLU A 106 -5.02 42.23 -32.07
CA GLU A 106 -5.83 42.19 -30.84
C GLU A 106 -6.62 40.87 -30.73
N ASN A 107 -7.08 40.37 -31.89
CA ASN A 107 -7.74 39.08 -32.03
C ASN A 107 -6.81 37.90 -31.69
N SER A 108 -5.50 38.04 -31.82
CA SER A 108 -4.53 36.99 -31.48
C SER A 108 -4.40 36.78 -29.98
N SER A 109 -4.26 37.87 -29.22
CA SER A 109 -4.16 37.83 -27.76
C SER A 109 -5.40 37.22 -27.10
N LEU A 110 -6.60 37.58 -27.58
CA LEU A 110 -7.85 37.03 -27.07
C LEU A 110 -7.95 35.51 -27.30
N LYS A 111 -7.52 35.02 -28.47
CA LYS A 111 -7.45 33.58 -28.76
C LYS A 111 -6.51 32.85 -27.80
N ILE A 112 -5.35 33.43 -27.50
CA ILE A 112 -4.38 32.85 -26.55
C ILE A 112 -5.00 32.73 -25.16
N TYR A 113 -5.63 33.79 -24.63
CA TYR A 113 -6.29 33.72 -23.32
C TYR A 113 -7.41 32.68 -23.26
N LYS A 114 -8.18 32.54 -24.35
CA LYS A 114 -9.21 31.50 -24.49
C LYS A 114 -8.64 30.08 -24.41
N VAL A 115 -7.47 29.85 -25.01
CA VAL A 115 -6.76 28.56 -24.93
C VAL A 115 -6.23 28.33 -23.51
N ILE A 116 -5.56 29.32 -22.92
CA ILE A 116 -5.00 29.22 -21.55
C ILE A 116 -6.09 28.91 -20.52
N THR A 117 -7.19 29.66 -20.53
CA THR A 117 -8.31 29.45 -19.59
C THR A 117 -8.94 28.08 -19.78
N SER A 118 -9.10 27.60 -21.02
CA SER A 118 -9.60 26.25 -21.31
C SER A 118 -8.67 25.17 -20.75
N PHE A 119 -7.35 25.34 -20.94
CA PHE A 119 -6.35 24.45 -20.35
C PHE A 119 -6.41 24.48 -18.82
N CYS A 120 -6.51 25.65 -18.19
CA CYS A 120 -6.62 25.77 -16.74
C CYS A 120 -7.86 25.07 -16.19
N ILE A 121 -9.03 25.20 -16.85
CA ILE A 121 -10.26 24.48 -16.46
C ILE A 121 -9.99 22.97 -16.46
N ALA A 122 -9.47 22.43 -17.57
CA ALA A 122 -9.16 21.00 -17.67
C ALA A 122 -8.15 20.57 -16.59
N PHE A 123 -7.07 21.33 -16.41
CA PHE A 123 -6.03 21.07 -15.43
C PHE A 123 -6.57 21.00 -13.99
N PHE A 124 -7.33 22.00 -13.55
CA PHE A 124 -7.86 22.04 -12.18
C PHE A 124 -8.96 21.00 -11.94
N ILE A 125 -9.77 20.68 -12.94
CA ILE A 125 -10.71 19.56 -12.87
C ILE A 125 -9.95 18.24 -12.74
N THR A 126 -8.91 18.01 -13.55
CA THR A 126 -8.08 16.81 -13.46
C THR A 126 -7.36 16.72 -12.12
N LEU A 127 -6.85 17.82 -11.57
CA LEU A 127 -6.27 17.85 -10.23
C LEU A 127 -7.30 17.54 -9.14
N PHE A 128 -8.49 18.13 -9.20
CA PHE A 128 -9.57 17.87 -8.25
C PHE A 128 -9.95 16.38 -8.25
N ILE A 129 -10.24 15.83 -9.43
CA ILE A 129 -10.60 14.43 -9.61
C ILE A 129 -9.43 13.52 -9.19
N GLY A 130 -8.21 13.86 -9.61
CA GLY A 130 -7.01 13.08 -9.38
C GLY A 130 -6.61 13.03 -7.91
N LEU A 131 -6.46 14.17 -7.24
CA LEU A 131 -5.84 14.22 -5.91
C LEU A 131 -6.67 13.54 -4.82
N THR A 132 -8.00 13.55 -4.91
CA THR A 132 -8.86 13.25 -3.76
C THR A 132 -10.06 12.35 -4.03
N TYR A 133 -10.40 12.08 -5.29
CA TYR A 133 -11.57 11.26 -5.63
C TYR A 133 -11.21 9.97 -6.36
N VAL A 134 -10.50 10.06 -7.49
CA VAL A 134 -10.16 8.89 -8.32
C VAL A 134 -8.87 8.25 -7.87
N PHE A 135 -7.83 9.02 -7.53
CA PHE A 135 -6.57 8.45 -7.07
C PHE A 135 -6.50 8.32 -5.56
N VAL A 136 -7.50 7.67 -4.98
CA VAL A 136 -7.48 7.26 -3.57
C VAL A 136 -7.12 5.78 -3.44
N ALA A 137 -6.66 5.37 -2.27
CA ALA A 137 -6.23 4.00 -2.02
C ALA A 137 -7.28 2.93 -2.39
N PRO A 138 -8.58 3.08 -2.03
CA PRO A 138 -9.63 2.15 -2.47
C PRO A 138 -9.68 1.92 -3.99
N THR A 139 -9.61 3.01 -4.77
CA THR A 139 -9.76 2.97 -6.22
C THR A 139 -8.49 2.46 -6.90
N ILE A 140 -7.32 2.97 -6.51
CA ILE A 140 -6.02 2.54 -7.05
C ILE A 140 -5.76 1.07 -6.71
N GLY A 141 -6.07 0.63 -5.48
CA GLY A 141 -5.84 -0.75 -5.05
C GLY A 141 -6.73 -1.77 -5.78
N ARG A 142 -7.85 -1.35 -6.38
CA ARG A 142 -8.88 -2.29 -6.84
C ARG A 142 -9.30 -2.17 -8.30
N ILE A 143 -9.12 -1.01 -8.92
CA ILE A 143 -9.47 -0.80 -10.32
C ILE A 143 -8.18 -0.69 -11.12
N ILE A 144 -7.82 -1.78 -11.83
CA ILE A 144 -6.54 -1.90 -12.54
C ILE A 144 -6.27 -0.73 -13.50
N TYR A 145 -7.28 -0.27 -14.23
CA TYR A 145 -7.13 0.83 -15.18
C TYR A 145 -6.85 2.17 -14.48
N VAL A 146 -7.55 2.44 -13.37
CA VAL A 146 -7.30 3.64 -12.55
C VAL A 146 -5.90 3.59 -11.95
N ARG A 147 -5.47 2.41 -11.48
CA ARG A 147 -4.10 2.20 -11.00
C ARG A 147 -3.08 2.50 -12.08
N ARG A 148 -3.17 1.85 -13.25
CA ARG A 148 -2.22 2.06 -14.35
C ARG A 148 -2.15 3.54 -14.75
N PHE A 149 -3.29 4.20 -14.88
CA PHE A 149 -3.32 5.64 -15.18
C PHE A 149 -2.66 6.48 -14.06
N PHE A 150 -2.95 6.15 -12.80
CA PHE A 150 -2.30 6.77 -11.66
C PHE A 150 -0.78 6.58 -11.68
N LEU A 151 -0.29 5.37 -11.98
CA LEU A 151 1.14 5.07 -12.06
C LEU A 151 1.80 5.85 -13.21
N VAL A 152 1.18 5.90 -14.38
CA VAL A 152 1.65 6.76 -15.50
C VAL A 152 1.80 8.21 -15.05
N MET A 153 0.80 8.75 -14.36
CA MET A 153 0.84 10.13 -13.89
C MET A 153 1.90 10.37 -12.82
N VAL A 154 1.96 9.53 -11.78
CA VAL A 154 2.83 9.78 -10.62
C VAL A 154 4.25 9.30 -10.83
N GLN A 155 4.44 8.15 -11.45
CA GLN A 155 5.78 7.54 -11.62
C GLN A 155 6.50 8.09 -12.84
N TYR A 156 5.79 8.30 -13.94
CA TYR A 156 6.41 8.71 -15.20
C TYR A 156 6.29 10.21 -15.40
N ALA A 157 5.08 10.79 -15.37
CA ALA A 157 4.92 12.22 -15.65
C ALA A 157 5.44 13.12 -14.52
N LEU A 158 5.19 12.76 -13.27
CA LEU A 158 5.71 13.47 -12.09
C LEU A 158 7.00 12.85 -11.53
N GLY A 159 7.61 11.90 -12.26
CA GLY A 159 8.81 11.18 -11.84
C GLY A 159 9.93 12.12 -11.38
N GLY A 160 10.73 11.69 -10.40
CA GLY A 160 11.81 12.48 -9.81
C GLY A 160 11.36 13.64 -8.92
N LEU A 161 10.21 14.26 -9.16
CA LEU A 161 9.69 15.34 -8.31
C LEU A 161 9.28 14.82 -6.93
N MET A 162 8.78 13.58 -6.88
CA MET A 162 8.23 12.97 -5.69
C MET A 162 9.11 11.83 -5.16
N GLU A 163 10.40 11.77 -5.47
CA GLU A 163 11.29 10.67 -5.01
C GLU A 163 12.41 11.16 -4.09
N ASN A 164 12.58 10.56 -2.92
CA ASN A 164 13.76 10.81 -2.11
C ASN A 164 14.45 9.47 -1.81
N LEU A 165 15.56 9.23 -2.51
CA LEU A 165 16.34 7.99 -2.41
C LEU A 165 17.10 7.87 -1.09
N GLU A 166 17.52 9.00 -0.52
CA GLU A 166 18.20 9.01 0.78
C GLU A 166 17.28 8.49 1.89
N TYR A 167 15.99 8.82 1.81
CA TYR A 167 14.95 8.42 2.76
C TYR A 167 14.05 7.28 2.26
N LEU A 168 14.37 6.65 1.12
CA LEU A 168 13.53 5.68 0.36
C LEU A 168 12.03 5.99 0.49
N THR A 169 11.68 7.25 0.26
CA THR A 169 10.32 7.74 0.40
C THR A 169 9.86 8.44 -0.86
N GLY A 170 8.54 8.53 -1.05
CA GLY A 170 7.97 9.03 -2.28
C GLY A 170 7.66 7.95 -3.32
N ALA A 171 7.72 8.30 -4.59
CA ALA A 171 7.44 7.41 -5.72
C ALA A 171 8.29 7.75 -6.95
N ASN A 172 8.66 6.73 -7.71
CA ASN A 172 9.38 6.84 -8.97
C ASN A 172 9.00 5.70 -9.94
N ILE A 173 9.78 5.52 -11.00
CA ILE A 173 9.54 4.48 -12.03
C ILE A 173 9.49 3.05 -11.48
N HIS A 174 10.05 2.80 -10.30
CA HIS A 174 10.10 1.48 -9.66
C HIS A 174 8.96 1.24 -8.66
N GLY A 175 8.06 2.21 -8.45
CA GLY A 175 6.99 2.05 -7.48
C GLY A 175 6.88 3.17 -6.46
N TYR A 176 6.14 2.85 -5.40
CA TYR A 176 6.19 3.57 -4.15
C TYR A 176 7.41 3.10 -3.37
N LEU A 177 8.40 3.97 -3.20
CA LEU A 177 9.68 3.62 -2.55
C LEU A 177 9.52 3.03 -1.14
N PRO A 178 8.60 3.54 -0.28
CA PRO A 178 8.36 2.94 1.03
C PRO A 178 7.80 1.52 0.99
N HIS A 179 7.36 0.99 -0.15
CA HIS A 179 6.77 -0.34 -0.26
C HIS A 179 7.60 -1.26 -1.16
N LEU A 180 8.86 -0.92 -1.42
CA LEU A 180 9.78 -1.85 -2.06
C LEU A 180 10.07 -3.02 -1.11
N THR A 181 10.10 -4.23 -1.65
CA THR A 181 10.58 -5.40 -0.93
C THR A 181 12.10 -5.34 -0.75
N ALA A 182 12.66 -6.03 0.24
CA ALA A 182 14.12 -6.10 0.41
C ALA A 182 14.82 -6.60 -0.87
N HIS A 183 14.23 -7.61 -1.54
CA HIS A 183 14.75 -8.09 -2.82
C HIS A 183 14.72 -7.00 -3.91
N LYS A 184 13.62 -6.25 -4.04
CA LYS A 184 13.53 -5.15 -5.01
C LYS A 184 14.53 -4.04 -4.72
N MET A 185 14.78 -3.73 -3.44
CA MET A 185 15.81 -2.75 -3.06
C MET A 185 17.21 -3.17 -3.54
N LEU A 186 17.55 -4.45 -3.41
CA LEU A 186 18.81 -5.02 -3.91
C LEU A 186 18.82 -5.03 -5.45
N HIS A 187 17.74 -5.53 -6.07
CA HIS A 187 17.64 -5.70 -7.52
C HIS A 187 17.75 -4.37 -8.27
N TYR A 188 17.11 -3.31 -7.78
CA TYR A 188 17.20 -1.97 -8.39
C TYR A 188 18.43 -1.17 -7.94
N GLY A 189 19.29 -1.73 -7.08
CA GLY A 189 20.51 -1.07 -6.62
C GLY A 189 20.29 0.08 -5.65
N TYR A 190 19.12 0.16 -5.00
CA TYR A 190 18.88 1.16 -3.94
C TYR A 190 19.70 0.86 -2.68
N VAL A 191 19.98 -0.43 -2.45
CA VAL A 191 20.83 -0.93 -1.38
C VAL A 191 21.75 -1.97 -2.00
N THR A 192 23.06 -1.88 -1.76
CA THR A 192 23.99 -2.93 -2.20
C THR A 192 23.91 -4.15 -1.26
N PRO A 193 24.26 -5.36 -1.72
CA PRO A 193 24.31 -6.53 -0.85
C PRO A 193 25.16 -6.31 0.41
N LYS A 194 26.33 -5.70 0.24
CA LYS A 194 27.22 -5.32 1.35
C LYS A 194 26.55 -4.36 2.33
N GLN A 195 25.83 -3.33 1.85
CA GLN A 195 25.07 -2.45 2.73
C GLN A 195 23.98 -3.20 3.49
N MET A 196 23.23 -4.10 2.84
CA MET A 196 22.19 -4.89 3.52
C MET A 196 22.78 -5.79 4.65
N GLU A 197 24.01 -6.27 4.47
CA GLU A 197 24.75 -7.06 5.48
C GLU A 197 25.33 -6.18 6.59
N ASP A 198 25.91 -5.03 6.25
CA ASP A 198 26.63 -4.15 7.19
C ASP A 198 25.69 -3.28 8.05
N VAL A 199 24.48 -2.95 7.55
CA VAL A 199 23.53 -2.07 8.25
C VAL A 199 22.58 -2.88 9.12
N SER A 200 22.18 -2.33 10.26
CA SER A 200 21.06 -2.90 11.01
C SER A 200 19.79 -2.76 10.17
N SER A 201 19.16 -3.87 9.78
CA SER A 201 17.90 -3.83 9.03
C SER A 201 16.72 -4.34 9.84
N LEU A 202 15.58 -3.65 9.73
CA LEU A 202 14.38 -3.92 10.50
C LEU A 202 13.14 -3.96 9.61
N ALA A 203 12.24 -4.91 9.88
CA ALA A 203 10.85 -4.89 9.41
C ALA A 203 9.90 -5.12 10.57
N ILE A 204 8.70 -4.52 10.50
CA ILE A 204 7.60 -4.82 11.41
C ILE A 204 6.56 -5.61 10.62
N VAL A 205 6.20 -6.78 11.11
CA VAL A 205 5.14 -7.65 10.56
C VAL A 205 3.94 -7.66 11.51
N ARG A 206 2.81 -8.17 11.05
CA ARG A 206 1.57 -8.25 11.82
C ARG A 206 0.87 -9.57 11.54
N ASN A 207 0.12 -10.08 12.51
CA ASN A 207 -0.76 -11.22 12.29
C ASN A 207 -1.59 -11.04 10.98
N PRO A 208 -1.54 -11.98 10.01
CA PRO A 208 -2.17 -11.78 8.71
C PRO A 208 -3.67 -11.48 8.75
N TYR A 209 -4.42 -12.09 9.69
CA TYR A 209 -5.84 -11.78 9.87
C TYR A 209 -6.06 -10.34 10.34
N SER A 210 -5.31 -9.92 11.37
CA SER A 210 -5.38 -8.54 11.87
C SER A 210 -4.92 -7.52 10.82
N ARG A 211 -3.90 -7.86 10.01
CA ARG A 211 -3.43 -7.04 8.88
C ARG A 211 -4.50 -6.89 7.83
N MET A 212 -5.20 -7.96 7.45
CA MET A 212 -6.24 -7.90 6.44
C MET A 212 -7.41 -7.00 6.84
N VAL A 213 -7.84 -7.02 8.11
CA VAL A 213 -8.83 -6.06 8.61
C VAL A 213 -8.31 -4.62 8.54
N SER A 214 -7.03 -4.40 8.85
CA SER A 214 -6.39 -3.08 8.69
C SER A 214 -6.36 -2.61 7.22
N ILE A 215 -6.15 -3.52 6.27
CA ILE A 215 -6.21 -3.24 4.83
C ILE A 215 -7.64 -2.90 4.43
N TYR A 216 -8.64 -3.68 4.86
CA TYR A 216 -10.06 -3.41 4.60
C TYR A 216 -10.48 -2.02 5.09
N MET A 217 -10.18 -1.69 6.35
CA MET A 217 -10.57 -0.40 6.93
C MET A 217 -9.95 0.78 6.18
N TYR A 218 -8.79 0.59 5.56
CA TYR A 218 -8.11 1.60 4.75
C TYR A 218 -8.59 1.65 3.29
N ASN A 219 -8.93 0.51 2.69
CA ASN A 219 -9.22 0.39 1.25
C ASN A 219 -10.70 0.16 0.88
N ARG A 220 -11.62 0.17 1.85
CA ARG A 220 -13.06 -0.01 1.56
C ARG A 220 -13.70 1.18 0.84
N PHE A 221 -14.63 0.89 -0.07
CA PHE A 221 -15.49 1.88 -0.76
C PHE A 221 -16.60 2.41 0.16
N GLY A 222 -16.22 3.03 1.28
CA GLY A 222 -17.16 3.59 2.24
C GLY A 222 -17.73 2.58 3.24
N SER A 223 -18.80 2.97 3.95
CA SER A 223 -19.43 2.18 5.02
C SER A 223 -20.29 1.03 4.50
N SER A 224 -20.82 1.13 3.28
CA SER A 224 -21.73 0.13 2.68
C SER A 224 -21.01 -1.13 2.21
N GLU A 225 -19.70 -1.10 2.04
CA GLU A 225 -18.95 -2.29 1.64
C GLU A 225 -18.70 -3.22 2.83
N THR A 226 -19.19 -4.45 2.74
CA THR A 226 -18.95 -5.47 3.74
C THR A 226 -17.52 -6.01 3.66
N PHE A 227 -17.01 -6.54 4.78
CA PHE A 227 -15.70 -7.18 4.80
C PHE A 227 -15.63 -8.39 3.86
N ARG A 228 -16.71 -9.18 3.78
CA ARG A 228 -16.80 -10.34 2.88
C ARG A 228 -16.66 -9.93 1.41
N ASP A 229 -17.38 -8.89 0.99
CA ASP A 229 -17.29 -8.40 -0.39
C ASP A 229 -15.89 -7.86 -0.71
N PHE A 230 -15.30 -7.13 0.25
CA PHE A 230 -13.93 -6.65 0.14
C PHE A 230 -12.94 -7.81 -0.06
N ILE A 231 -12.97 -8.85 0.79
CA ILE A 231 -12.06 -10.00 0.69
C ILE A 231 -12.20 -10.73 -0.63
N ASN A 232 -13.42 -10.97 -1.09
CA ASN A 232 -13.66 -11.61 -2.39
C ASN A 232 -13.08 -10.77 -3.54
N SER A 233 -13.24 -9.45 -3.50
CA SER A 233 -12.63 -8.55 -4.48
C SER A 233 -11.11 -8.53 -4.37
N TRP A 234 -10.56 -8.52 -3.16
CA TRP A 234 -9.13 -8.46 -2.90
C TRP A 234 -8.42 -9.73 -3.35
N TYR A 235 -9.02 -10.89 -3.07
CA TYR A 235 -8.56 -12.19 -3.52
C TYR A 235 -8.51 -12.29 -5.05
N LYS A 236 -9.43 -11.64 -5.78
CA LYS A 236 -9.36 -11.56 -7.26
C LYS A 236 -8.19 -10.70 -7.73
N ASN A 237 -7.90 -9.60 -7.02
CA ASN A 237 -6.78 -8.71 -7.37
C ASN A 237 -5.41 -9.36 -7.16
N MET A 238 -5.32 -10.36 -6.27
CA MET A 238 -4.11 -11.13 -6.02
C MET A 238 -3.81 -12.17 -7.11
N LYS A 239 -4.68 -12.31 -8.12
CA LYS A 239 -4.54 -13.34 -9.16
C LYS A 239 -3.16 -13.34 -9.83
N TYR A 240 -2.63 -12.18 -10.22
CA TYR A 240 -1.32 -12.10 -10.88
C TYR A 240 -0.20 -12.63 -9.98
N TYR A 241 -0.18 -12.20 -8.73
CA TYR A 241 0.79 -12.71 -7.76
C TYR A 241 0.64 -14.23 -7.52
N ARG A 242 -0.58 -14.75 -7.34
CA ARG A 242 -0.78 -16.19 -7.13
C ARG A 242 -0.38 -17.04 -8.33
N ASP A 243 -0.72 -16.58 -9.53
CA ASP A 243 -0.53 -17.37 -10.74
C ASP A 243 0.91 -17.33 -11.24
N SER A 244 1.63 -16.20 -11.06
CA SER A 244 2.97 -16.00 -11.64
C SER A 244 4.03 -15.46 -10.68
N GLY A 245 3.70 -15.16 -9.43
CA GLY A 245 4.62 -14.47 -8.50
C GLY A 245 4.87 -13.01 -8.86
N GLU A 246 4.07 -12.42 -9.75
CA GLU A 246 4.28 -11.04 -10.21
C GLU A 246 4.04 -10.03 -9.07
N MET A 247 5.04 -9.20 -8.82
CA MET A 247 5.08 -8.22 -7.73
C MET A 247 5.26 -6.78 -8.21
N GLU A 248 5.34 -6.53 -9.51
CA GLU A 248 5.34 -5.18 -10.05
C GLU A 248 4.03 -4.46 -9.75
N GLU A 249 4.14 -3.22 -9.27
CA GLU A 249 3.00 -2.38 -8.83
C GLU A 249 1.98 -2.18 -9.97
N TRP A 250 2.44 -2.29 -11.22
CA TRP A 250 1.62 -2.32 -12.41
C TRP A 250 0.52 -3.40 -12.35
N TYR A 251 0.88 -4.60 -11.92
CA TYR A 251 0.01 -5.78 -11.90
C TYR A 251 -0.57 -6.05 -10.52
N THR A 252 0.28 -5.97 -9.48
CA THR A 252 -0.05 -6.37 -8.13
C THR A 252 0.09 -5.18 -7.20
N PRO A 253 -1.00 -4.68 -6.59
CA PRO A 253 -0.91 -3.64 -5.58
C PRO A 253 -0.03 -4.11 -4.41
N CYS A 254 0.96 -3.31 -4.01
CA CYS A 254 1.86 -3.63 -2.89
C CYS A 254 1.16 -4.13 -1.61
N HIS A 255 -0.02 -3.57 -1.28
CA HIS A 255 -0.78 -3.95 -0.09
C HIS A 255 -1.32 -5.38 -0.14
N VAL A 256 -1.45 -5.98 -1.32
CA VAL A 256 -1.90 -7.36 -1.51
C VAL A 256 -0.77 -8.35 -1.20
N ILE A 257 0.48 -7.95 -1.47
CA ILE A 257 1.66 -8.80 -1.37
C ILE A 257 1.80 -9.36 0.07
N PRO A 258 2.11 -10.66 0.23
CA PRO A 258 2.45 -11.25 1.52
C PRO A 258 3.63 -10.57 2.20
N GLN A 259 3.68 -10.62 3.53
CA GLN A 259 4.69 -9.93 4.32
C GLN A 259 6.07 -10.59 4.20
N PHE A 260 6.12 -11.91 3.97
CA PHE A 260 7.38 -12.61 3.75
C PHE A 260 8.13 -12.08 2.54
N GLU A 261 7.44 -11.69 1.46
CA GLU A 261 8.08 -11.12 0.26
C GLU A 261 8.84 -9.83 0.53
N TYR A 262 8.45 -9.08 1.57
CA TYR A 262 9.17 -7.87 1.98
C TYR A 262 10.46 -8.20 2.73
N THR A 263 10.53 -9.36 3.38
CA THR A 263 11.54 -9.68 4.39
C THR A 263 12.46 -10.84 4.01
N HIS A 264 12.02 -11.68 3.09
CA HIS A 264 12.67 -12.90 2.64
C HIS A 264 12.82 -12.90 1.11
N PHE A 265 13.76 -13.70 0.62
CA PHE A 265 13.91 -14.01 -0.79
C PHE A 265 14.48 -15.42 -0.95
N GLU A 266 13.90 -16.22 -1.84
CA GLU A 266 14.31 -17.62 -2.09
C GLU A 266 14.43 -18.46 -0.80
N GLY A 267 13.52 -18.23 0.16
CA GLY A 267 13.49 -18.94 1.46
C GLY A 267 14.51 -18.43 2.48
N SER A 268 15.36 -17.47 2.14
CA SER A 268 16.32 -16.85 3.06
C SER A 268 15.79 -15.52 3.60
N GLN A 269 15.96 -15.29 4.90
CA GLN A 269 15.64 -14.01 5.53
C GLN A 269 16.69 -12.96 5.14
N LEU A 270 16.27 -11.90 4.45
CA LEU A 270 17.16 -10.78 4.06
C LEU A 270 17.23 -9.71 5.14
N VAL A 271 16.15 -9.51 5.88
CA VAL A 271 16.04 -8.47 6.92
C VAL A 271 16.50 -9.01 8.26
N GLN A 272 17.45 -8.35 8.91
CA GLN A 272 18.12 -8.89 10.11
C GLN A 272 17.17 -9.00 11.31
N SER A 273 16.35 -7.97 11.56
CA SER A 273 15.39 -7.92 12.66
C SER A 273 13.96 -7.89 12.13
N ILE A 274 13.13 -8.86 12.53
CA ILE A 274 11.70 -8.90 12.21
C ILE A 274 10.91 -8.86 13.50
N VAL A 275 10.09 -7.83 13.66
CA VAL A 275 9.32 -7.59 14.89
C VAL A 275 7.83 -7.75 14.63
N LYS A 276 7.14 -8.48 15.49
CA LYS A 276 5.68 -8.57 15.43
C LYS A 276 5.02 -7.34 16.06
N GLN A 277 4.07 -6.73 15.36
CA GLN A 277 3.47 -5.46 15.76
C GLN A 277 2.79 -5.54 17.14
N GLU A 278 2.13 -6.64 17.45
CA GLU A 278 1.45 -6.86 18.74
C GLU A 278 2.39 -7.07 19.92
N GLU A 279 3.68 -7.31 19.67
CA GLU A 279 4.72 -7.49 20.70
C GLU A 279 5.45 -6.19 21.05
N LEU A 280 5.26 -5.14 20.25
CA LEU A 280 5.88 -3.83 20.49
C LEU A 280 5.54 -3.22 21.87
N LYS A 281 4.39 -3.60 22.45
CA LYS A 281 3.98 -3.19 23.80
C LYS A 281 4.97 -3.64 24.89
N TYR A 282 5.74 -4.71 24.65
CA TYR A 282 6.71 -5.23 25.62
C TYR A 282 8.01 -4.42 25.65
N LEU A 283 8.26 -3.54 24.68
CA LEU A 283 9.45 -2.68 24.67
C LEU A 283 9.48 -1.68 25.83
N LYS A 284 8.30 -1.23 26.31
CA LYS A 284 8.19 -0.24 27.40
C LYS A 284 8.51 -0.83 28.78
N ILE A 285 8.17 -2.10 29.00
CA ILE A 285 8.18 -2.73 30.33
C ILE A 285 9.61 -2.91 30.88
N ARG A 286 10.62 -2.96 30.02
CA ARG A 286 12.00 -3.29 30.43
C ARG A 286 12.70 -2.17 31.22
N HIS A 287 12.24 -0.92 31.10
CA HIS A 287 12.92 0.21 31.73
C HIS A 287 12.51 0.42 33.20
N ASP A 288 11.30 0.00 33.57
CA ASP A 288 10.71 0.27 34.89
C ASP A 288 10.82 -0.91 35.86
N SER A 289 11.02 -2.13 35.36
CA SER A 289 10.95 -3.37 36.15
C SER A 289 12.31 -3.86 36.66
N LYS A 290 13.02 -3.07 37.47
CA LYS A 290 14.10 -3.64 38.31
C LYS A 290 13.59 -4.50 39.47
N ASN A 291 12.29 -4.47 39.78
CA ASN A 291 11.72 -5.07 40.99
C ASN A 291 10.56 -6.06 40.79
N ASN A 292 10.18 -6.43 39.56
CA ASN A 292 9.07 -7.36 39.32
C ASN A 292 9.55 -8.67 38.71
N ASP A 293 9.74 -9.67 39.58
CA ASP A 293 10.14 -11.06 39.30
C ASP A 293 9.04 -11.90 38.59
N GLY A 294 8.08 -11.24 37.96
CA GLY A 294 6.81 -11.83 37.54
C GLY A 294 6.72 -12.13 36.04
N GLN A 295 7.03 -13.37 35.67
CA GLN A 295 6.47 -14.07 34.51
C GLN A 295 6.54 -13.32 33.16
N TYR A 296 7.76 -13.13 32.66
CA TYR A 296 7.96 -12.71 31.28
C TYR A 296 7.57 -13.84 30.33
N CYS A 297 6.84 -13.51 29.26
CA CYS A 297 6.64 -14.41 28.13
C CYS A 297 8.00 -14.60 27.45
N GLU A 298 8.62 -15.77 27.67
CA GLU A 298 10.02 -16.04 27.30
C GLU A 298 10.29 -15.97 25.80
N ASP A 299 9.26 -16.09 24.96
CA ASP A 299 9.38 -16.19 23.51
C ASP A 299 8.69 -15.01 22.80
N ASN A 300 9.40 -13.89 22.69
CA ASN A 300 8.94 -12.73 21.91
C ASN A 300 10.06 -12.17 21.03
N SER A 301 9.69 -11.66 19.85
CA SER A 301 10.61 -11.11 18.84
C SER A 301 11.34 -9.84 19.29
N VAL A 302 10.91 -9.22 20.39
CA VAL A 302 11.50 -7.96 20.89
C VAL A 302 12.58 -8.15 21.96
N ARG A 303 12.81 -9.39 22.43
CA ARG A 303 13.74 -9.68 23.54
C ARG A 303 15.19 -9.41 23.15
N ASP A 304 15.58 -9.93 21.98
CA ASP A 304 16.97 -10.02 21.52
C ASP A 304 17.27 -9.02 20.38
N LEU A 305 16.50 -7.92 20.31
CA LEU A 305 16.72 -6.89 19.30
C LEU A 305 18.05 -6.16 19.52
N PRO A 306 18.81 -5.86 18.44
CA PRO A 306 19.93 -4.94 18.49
C PRO A 306 19.55 -3.62 19.14
N GLN A 307 20.47 -3.02 19.89
CA GLN A 307 20.19 -1.80 20.64
C GLN A 307 19.68 -0.67 19.74
N THR A 308 20.31 -0.47 18.57
CA THR A 308 19.89 0.51 17.54
C THR A 308 18.43 0.30 17.11
N VAL A 309 18.03 -0.95 16.89
CA VAL A 309 16.65 -1.32 16.49
C VAL A 309 15.68 -1.06 17.63
N ARG A 310 16.05 -1.45 18.86
CA ARG A 310 15.26 -1.18 20.08
C ARG A 310 15.05 0.33 20.24
N ASP A 311 16.09 1.13 20.13
CA ASP A 311 16.04 2.58 20.29
C ASP A 311 15.18 3.27 19.25
N ALA A 312 15.19 2.79 18.00
CA ALA A 312 14.30 3.29 16.96
C ALA A 312 12.82 2.98 17.27
N LEU A 313 12.53 1.80 17.79
CA LEU A 313 11.17 1.39 18.15
C LEU A 313 10.66 2.03 19.45
N LEU A 314 11.55 2.42 20.36
CA LEU A 314 11.21 3.12 21.59
C LEU A 314 10.54 4.47 21.31
N GLY A 315 9.38 4.67 21.94
CA GLY A 315 8.56 5.87 21.80
C GLY A 315 7.66 5.88 20.56
N MET A 316 7.62 4.80 19.77
CA MET A 316 6.69 4.74 18.65
C MET A 316 5.23 4.82 19.15
N PRO A 317 4.37 5.67 18.57
CA PRO A 317 2.97 5.72 18.97
C PRO A 317 2.29 4.41 18.57
N HIS A 318 1.90 3.62 19.58
CA HIS A 318 1.25 2.33 19.39
C HIS A 318 -0.27 2.44 19.22
N ASP A 319 -0.86 3.59 19.59
CA ASP A 319 -2.30 3.76 19.56
C ASP A 319 -2.76 4.32 18.21
N ASN A 320 -3.43 3.45 17.44
CA ASN A 320 -4.28 3.92 16.36
C ASN A 320 -5.40 4.75 16.99
N LYS A 321 -5.37 6.07 16.81
CA LYS A 321 -6.43 6.98 17.30
C LYS A 321 -7.83 6.64 16.76
N ARG A 322 -7.92 5.86 15.68
CA ARG A 322 -9.20 5.40 15.12
C ARG A 322 -9.82 4.36 16.04
N LYS A 323 -10.87 4.76 16.77
CA LYS A 323 -11.74 3.82 17.49
C LYS A 323 -12.32 2.82 16.48
N THR A 324 -12.06 1.53 16.70
CA THR A 324 -12.69 0.45 15.93
C THR A 324 -14.03 0.12 16.57
N ILE A 325 -15.09 0.03 15.76
CA ILE A 325 -16.45 -0.31 16.24
C ILE A 325 -16.48 -1.73 16.82
N LYS A 326 -15.72 -2.65 16.21
CA LYS A 326 -15.61 -4.03 16.65
C LYS A 326 -14.16 -4.50 16.60
N PRO A 327 -13.75 -5.46 17.44
CA PRO A 327 -12.42 -6.04 17.39
C PRO A 327 -12.19 -6.75 16.04
N TRP A 328 -10.92 -6.90 15.64
CA TRP A 328 -10.58 -7.38 14.30
C TRP A 328 -11.10 -8.80 14.02
N TYR A 329 -11.17 -9.68 15.03
CA TYR A 329 -11.64 -11.05 14.85
C TYR A 329 -13.15 -11.16 14.58
N ASP A 330 -13.95 -10.15 14.92
CA ASP A 330 -15.40 -10.10 14.66
C ASP A 330 -15.72 -9.75 13.20
N TYR A 331 -14.71 -9.47 12.38
CA TYR A 331 -14.90 -9.32 10.93
C TYR A 331 -15.00 -10.66 10.21
N TYR A 332 -14.51 -11.75 10.83
CA TYR A 332 -14.37 -13.03 10.16
C TYR A 332 -15.60 -13.92 10.30
N ASP A 333 -15.90 -14.57 9.19
CA ASP A 333 -16.67 -15.81 9.09
C ASP A 333 -15.76 -16.90 8.52
N GLN A 334 -16.22 -18.15 8.47
CA GLN A 334 -15.38 -19.27 8.01
C GLN A 334 -14.85 -19.04 6.58
N HIS A 335 -15.65 -18.45 5.71
CA HIS A 335 -15.29 -18.22 4.30
C HIS A 335 -14.15 -17.19 4.18
N THR A 336 -14.31 -16.02 4.80
CA THR A 336 -13.31 -14.95 4.78
C THR A 336 -12.03 -15.34 5.51
N LEU A 337 -12.13 -16.18 6.54
CA LEU A 337 -11.00 -16.75 7.26
C LEU A 337 -10.19 -17.68 6.37
N ASN A 338 -10.85 -18.60 5.67
CA ASN A 338 -10.21 -19.52 4.72
C ASN A 338 -9.52 -18.75 3.58
N LEU A 339 -10.18 -17.76 2.98
CA LEU A 339 -9.59 -16.96 1.90
C LEU A 339 -8.37 -16.16 2.37
N THR A 340 -8.41 -15.60 3.59
CA THR A 340 -7.26 -14.86 4.12
C THR A 340 -6.09 -15.80 4.41
N TYR A 341 -6.37 -16.98 4.95
CA TYR A 341 -5.34 -18.00 5.16
C TYR A 341 -4.69 -18.41 3.85
N GLU A 342 -5.49 -18.72 2.82
CA GLU A 342 -4.99 -19.10 1.51
C GLU A 342 -4.09 -18.03 0.88
N MET A 343 -4.44 -16.75 1.01
CA MET A 343 -3.62 -15.65 0.49
C MET A 343 -2.27 -15.49 1.22
N TYR A 344 -2.22 -15.83 2.52
CA TYR A 344 -1.09 -15.50 3.39
C TYR A 344 -0.55 -16.72 4.15
N GLN A 345 -0.73 -17.92 3.64
CA GLN A 345 -0.34 -19.17 4.31
C GLN A 345 1.13 -19.15 4.73
N ILE A 346 2.00 -18.68 3.83
CA ILE A 346 3.44 -18.58 4.06
C ILE A 346 3.75 -17.57 5.19
N ASP A 347 3.00 -16.48 5.31
CA ASP A 347 3.18 -15.53 6.42
C ASP A 347 2.84 -16.20 7.77
N PHE A 348 1.83 -17.06 7.82
CA PHE A 348 1.51 -17.80 9.05
C PHE A 348 2.65 -18.73 9.46
N GLU A 349 3.22 -19.45 8.49
CA GLU A 349 4.32 -20.38 8.71
C GLU A 349 5.63 -19.66 9.11
N ILE A 350 6.12 -18.74 8.27
CA ILE A 350 7.40 -18.06 8.47
C ILE A 350 7.42 -17.26 9.77
N PHE A 351 6.33 -16.55 10.08
CA PHE A 351 6.26 -15.72 11.29
C PHE A 351 5.62 -16.45 12.47
N GLN A 352 5.35 -17.75 12.36
CA GLN A 352 4.79 -18.58 13.43
C GLN A 352 3.53 -17.97 14.05
N TYR A 353 2.59 -17.54 13.21
CA TYR A 353 1.27 -17.12 13.65
C TYR A 353 0.32 -18.31 13.71
N SER A 354 -0.57 -18.32 14.70
CA SER A 354 -1.67 -19.29 14.72
C SER A 354 -2.61 -19.07 13.53
N SER A 355 -2.95 -20.16 12.83
CA SER A 355 -4.00 -20.19 11.81
C SER A 355 -5.42 -20.21 12.41
N SER A 356 -5.54 -20.43 13.73
CA SER A 356 -6.81 -20.34 14.45
C SER A 356 -6.96 -18.99 15.15
N ILE A 357 -8.21 -18.62 15.43
CA ILE A 357 -8.54 -17.40 16.19
C ILE A 357 -9.14 -17.85 17.52
N ASP A 358 -8.36 -17.84 18.61
CA ASP A 358 -8.83 -18.35 19.93
C ASP A 358 -10.12 -17.69 20.44
N LYS A 359 -10.36 -16.45 20.02
CA LYS A 359 -11.51 -15.62 20.41
C LYS A 359 -12.79 -15.98 19.64
N ARG A 360 -12.68 -16.89 18.67
CA ARG A 360 -13.76 -17.34 17.76
C ARG A 360 -13.72 -18.87 17.62
N PRO A 361 -14.07 -19.62 18.69
CA PRO A 361 -14.06 -21.09 18.68
C PRO A 361 -15.10 -21.68 17.72
N ASP A 362 -16.06 -20.88 17.27
CA ASP A 362 -17.02 -21.23 16.21
C ASP A 362 -16.38 -21.33 14.82
N LEU A 363 -15.20 -20.73 14.63
CA LEU A 363 -14.43 -20.81 13.40
C LEU A 363 -13.42 -21.96 13.48
N HIS A 364 -13.49 -22.86 12.50
CA HIS A 364 -12.54 -23.96 12.37
C HIS A 364 -11.23 -23.46 11.74
N SER A 365 -10.10 -24.05 12.17
CA SER A 365 -8.82 -23.78 11.52
C SER A 365 -8.92 -24.15 10.03
N PRO A 366 -8.37 -23.32 9.13
CA PRO A 366 -8.31 -23.65 7.72
C PRO A 366 -7.60 -24.99 7.51
N GLN A 367 -8.06 -25.77 6.53
CA GLN A 367 -7.30 -26.94 6.09
C GLN A 367 -5.99 -26.46 5.48
N GLN A 368 -4.88 -27.09 5.88
CA GLN A 368 -3.62 -26.87 5.20
C GLN A 368 -3.79 -27.27 3.73
N VAL A 369 -3.56 -26.31 2.84
CA VAL A 369 -3.54 -26.59 1.41
C VAL A 369 -2.31 -27.47 1.18
N SER A 370 -2.53 -28.71 0.74
CA SER A 370 -1.45 -29.67 0.48
C SER A 370 -0.34 -29.02 -0.35
N GLU A 371 0.92 -29.28 0.03
CA GLU A 371 2.17 -28.65 -0.46
C GLU A 371 2.33 -28.57 -1.98
N THR A 372 1.51 -29.30 -2.74
CA THR A 372 1.56 -29.34 -4.20
C THR A 372 1.36 -27.96 -4.85
N LEU A 373 0.69 -27.01 -4.19
CA LEU A 373 0.49 -25.65 -4.71
C LEU A 373 1.57 -24.65 -4.26
N SER A 374 2.11 -24.77 -3.05
CA SER A 374 3.12 -23.86 -2.52
C SER A 374 4.49 -24.02 -3.21
N ALA A 375 4.80 -25.21 -3.74
CA ALA A 375 6.04 -25.42 -4.50
C ALA A 375 6.11 -24.62 -5.82
N GLN A 376 4.97 -24.24 -6.41
CA GLN A 376 4.95 -23.51 -7.69
C GLN A 376 5.33 -22.03 -7.56
N SER A 377 4.95 -21.36 -6.47
CA SER A 377 5.32 -19.94 -6.28
C SER A 377 6.82 -19.79 -6.00
N VAL A 378 7.41 -20.70 -5.24
CA VAL A 378 8.85 -20.67 -4.92
C VAL A 378 9.72 -21.12 -6.10
N SER A 379 9.26 -22.10 -6.90
CA SER A 379 10.04 -22.62 -8.02
C SER A 379 10.07 -21.69 -9.25
N ASN A 380 9.01 -20.91 -9.50
CA ASN A 380 8.97 -20.00 -10.65
C ASN A 380 9.93 -18.81 -10.50
N SER A 381 10.24 -18.38 -9.26
CA SER A 381 11.30 -17.38 -9.00
C SER A 381 12.68 -17.86 -9.49
N LYS A 382 12.95 -19.17 -9.49
CA LYS A 382 14.24 -19.71 -9.95
C LYS A 382 14.40 -19.72 -11.48
N SER A 383 13.31 -19.59 -12.24
CA SER A 383 13.34 -19.81 -13.70
C SER A 383 13.61 -18.56 -14.54
N MET A 384 13.61 -17.35 -13.96
CA MET A 384 13.77 -16.10 -14.75
C MET A 384 15.20 -15.52 -14.81
N THR A 385 16.19 -16.11 -14.13
CA THR A 385 17.55 -15.51 -14.04
C THR A 385 18.64 -16.26 -14.81
N THR A 386 18.29 -17.13 -15.76
CA THR A 386 19.29 -17.73 -16.68
C THR A 386 19.30 -17.02 -18.03
N ALA A 387 19.81 -15.79 -18.06
CA ALA A 387 20.26 -15.14 -19.29
C ALA A 387 21.58 -14.40 -19.04
N ASN A 388 22.68 -15.08 -19.37
CA ASN A 388 24.02 -14.56 -19.67
C ASN A 388 24.44 -13.22 -19.01
N THR A 389 24.92 -13.30 -17.78
CA THR A 389 26.02 -12.45 -17.30
C THR A 389 26.93 -13.30 -16.42
N SER A 390 28.22 -13.26 -16.70
CA SER A 390 29.26 -13.99 -15.97
C SER A 390 29.26 -13.60 -14.48
N PRO A 391 29.40 -14.54 -13.53
CA PRO A 391 29.35 -14.22 -12.11
C PRO A 391 30.66 -13.56 -11.63
N PRO A 392 30.60 -12.52 -10.78
CA PRO A 392 31.70 -12.23 -9.86
C PRO A 392 31.69 -13.26 -8.73
N THR A 393 32.88 -13.71 -8.37
CA THR A 393 33.20 -14.69 -7.33
C THR A 393 32.54 -14.36 -5.97
N THR A 394 31.61 -15.21 -5.54
CA THR A 394 31.07 -15.21 -4.16
C THR A 394 32.13 -15.72 -3.18
N PRO A 395 32.35 -15.06 -2.03
CA PRO A 395 33.19 -15.60 -0.97
C PRO A 395 32.43 -16.65 -0.16
N THR A 396 33.08 -17.79 0.05
CA THR A 396 32.64 -18.88 0.93
C THR A 396 32.46 -18.38 2.37
N ARG A 397 31.22 -18.31 2.85
CA ARG A 397 30.92 -18.06 4.27
C ARG A 397 30.91 -19.39 5.03
N LEU A 398 31.81 -19.50 6.00
CA LEU A 398 31.92 -20.61 6.95
C LEU A 398 30.69 -20.68 7.86
N SER A 399 30.10 -21.87 7.94
CA SER A 399 29.07 -22.23 8.91
C SER A 399 29.64 -22.14 10.33
N ALA A 400 28.98 -21.39 11.21
CA ALA A 400 29.31 -21.32 12.63
C ALA A 400 28.74 -22.55 13.35
N THR A 401 29.63 -23.43 13.81
CA THR A 401 29.37 -24.40 14.89
C THR A 401 29.92 -23.83 16.22
N PRO A 402 29.33 -24.19 17.38
CA PRO A 402 29.71 -23.60 18.66
C PRO A 402 31.01 -24.22 19.18
N LEU A 403 31.98 -23.39 19.59
CA LEU A 403 33.21 -23.84 20.25
C LEU A 403 33.08 -23.70 21.79
N PRO A 404 33.59 -24.69 22.55
CA PRO A 404 33.67 -24.63 24.00
C PRO A 404 34.97 -23.97 24.49
N ASN A 405 34.99 -23.76 25.81
CA ASN A 405 35.95 -23.04 26.63
C ASN A 405 37.46 -23.33 26.42
N SER A 406 38.21 -22.28 26.77
CA SER A 406 39.57 -22.24 27.34
C SER A 406 40.75 -22.75 26.51
N ILE A 407 41.70 -21.85 26.23
CA ILE A 407 43.14 -22.04 26.49
C ILE A 407 43.83 -20.67 26.53
N GLU A 408 44.84 -20.63 27.39
CA GLU A 408 45.62 -19.53 27.90
C GLU A 408 46.87 -19.25 27.01
N ILE A 409 47.56 -18.16 27.35
CA ILE A 409 48.99 -17.83 27.15
C ILE A 409 49.43 -17.00 25.91
N THR A 410 50.08 -15.88 26.28
CA THR A 410 51.31 -15.24 25.77
C THR A 410 51.24 -14.12 24.72
N THR A 411 51.57 -12.93 25.21
CA THR A 411 52.10 -11.76 24.49
C THR A 411 53.48 -12.05 23.88
N PRO A 412 53.82 -11.38 22.77
CA PRO A 412 54.92 -10.43 22.88
C PRO A 412 54.71 -9.10 22.12
N THR A 413 55.21 -8.06 22.77
CA THR A 413 55.61 -6.72 22.30
C THR A 413 56.45 -6.75 21.01
N THR A 414 56.24 -5.80 20.07
CA THR A 414 57.08 -4.64 19.68
C THR A 414 56.54 -4.00 18.35
N PRO A 415 57.06 -2.87 17.81
CA PRO A 415 56.41 -1.56 17.82
C PRO A 415 55.82 -1.09 16.47
N MET A 416 54.91 -0.11 16.55
CA MET A 416 54.26 0.55 15.41
C MET A 416 55.24 1.44 14.62
N SER A 417 55.25 1.24 13.30
CA SER A 417 55.72 2.22 12.32
C SER A 417 54.53 3.06 11.84
N THR A 418 54.62 4.38 12.04
CA THR A 418 53.67 5.38 11.54
C THR A 418 53.90 5.64 10.07
N THR A 419 53.02 5.17 9.20
CA THR A 419 52.95 5.61 7.80
C THR A 419 51.68 6.43 7.60
N LYS A 420 51.87 7.74 7.38
CA LYS A 420 50.84 8.66 6.90
C LYS A 420 50.31 8.16 5.55
N LEU A 421 49.02 7.85 5.48
CA LEU A 421 48.29 7.69 4.23
C LEU A 421 47.53 8.98 3.94
N THR A 422 47.92 9.59 2.82
CA THR A 422 47.29 10.75 2.20
C THR A 422 45.92 10.38 1.66
N HIS A 423 44.96 11.25 1.93
CA HIS A 423 43.57 11.17 1.51
C HIS A 423 43.46 11.88 0.17
N ASP A 424 43.44 11.14 -0.93
CA ASP A 424 42.99 11.63 -2.24
C ASP A 424 42.52 10.42 -3.07
N ASP A 425 41.48 10.64 -3.89
CA ASP A 425 40.78 9.71 -4.79
C ASP A 425 39.65 8.86 -4.20
N LEU A 426 38.52 9.52 -3.89
CA LEU A 426 37.20 8.90 -3.97
C LEU A 426 36.37 9.63 -5.06
N TYR A 427 36.46 9.16 -6.30
CA TYR A 427 35.57 9.58 -7.38
C TYR A 427 34.15 9.09 -7.07
N ILE A 428 33.30 10.01 -6.61
CA ILE A 428 31.85 9.83 -6.62
C ILE A 428 31.40 9.94 -8.07
N THR A 429 31.04 8.81 -8.68
CA THR A 429 30.34 8.80 -9.96
C THR A 429 28.96 9.43 -9.76
N THR A 430 28.76 10.61 -10.33
CA THR A 430 27.45 11.24 -10.45
C THR A 430 26.50 10.34 -11.26
N PRO A 431 25.24 10.14 -10.85
CA PRO A 431 24.29 9.35 -11.62
C PRO A 431 23.97 10.04 -12.96
N PRO A 432 23.67 9.26 -14.02
CA PRO A 432 23.44 9.80 -15.35
C PRO A 432 22.19 10.71 -15.36
N HIS A 433 22.27 11.75 -16.17
CA HIS A 433 21.26 12.79 -16.36
C HIS A 433 19.84 12.23 -16.51
N SER A 434 18.90 12.91 -15.86
CA SER A 434 17.46 12.76 -16.00
C SER A 434 17.01 12.69 -17.47
N PRO A 435 16.05 11.83 -17.84
CA PRO A 435 15.63 11.62 -19.23
C PRO A 435 15.10 12.91 -19.85
N THR A 436 15.53 13.19 -21.08
CA THR A 436 15.09 14.34 -21.87
C THR A 436 13.66 14.14 -22.38
N LEU A 437 12.96 15.24 -22.70
CA LEU A 437 11.57 15.22 -23.21
C LEU A 437 11.36 14.33 -24.45
N GLN A 438 12.40 14.01 -25.23
CA GLN A 438 12.32 13.06 -26.33
C GLN A 438 12.10 11.61 -25.86
N SER A 439 12.67 11.22 -24.73
CA SER A 439 12.46 9.89 -24.14
C SER A 439 11.00 9.67 -23.74
N PHE A 440 10.27 10.73 -23.38
CA PHE A 440 8.85 10.67 -23.05
C PHE A 440 7.96 10.36 -24.26
N GLY A 441 8.29 10.88 -25.44
CA GLY A 441 7.54 10.59 -26.68
C GLY A 441 7.65 9.11 -27.07
N ILE A 442 8.86 8.55 -27.00
CA ILE A 442 9.13 7.13 -27.29
C ILE A 442 8.41 6.22 -26.29
N LEU A 443 8.41 6.60 -25.00
CA LEU A 443 7.74 5.84 -23.95
C LEU A 443 6.22 5.85 -24.12
N PHE A 444 5.63 6.98 -24.52
CA PHE A 444 4.19 7.11 -24.77
C PHE A 444 3.73 6.31 -26.01
N GLU A 445 4.54 6.27 -27.07
CA GLU A 445 4.26 5.42 -28.23
C GLU A 445 4.39 3.93 -27.92
N SER A 446 5.39 3.52 -27.13
CA SER A 446 5.53 2.13 -26.67
C SER A 446 4.33 1.74 -25.81
N PHE A 447 3.93 2.61 -24.88
CA PHE A 447 2.73 2.43 -24.05
C PHE A 447 1.46 2.27 -24.89
N SER A 448 1.26 3.12 -25.90
CA SER A 448 0.11 3.04 -26.80
C SER A 448 0.10 1.72 -27.59
N ARG A 449 1.28 1.21 -27.99
CA ARG A 449 1.43 -0.09 -28.66
C ARG A 449 1.13 -1.27 -27.73
N ASP A 450 1.59 -1.22 -26.48
CA ASP A 450 1.37 -2.29 -25.51
C ASP A 450 -0.11 -2.41 -25.13
N VAL A 451 -0.78 -1.28 -24.90
CA VAL A 451 -2.23 -1.26 -24.65
C VAL A 451 -3.03 -1.78 -25.86
N ALA A 452 -2.64 -1.40 -27.07
CA ALA A 452 -3.29 -1.88 -28.30
C ALA A 452 -3.08 -3.40 -28.51
N SER A 453 -1.87 -3.91 -28.24
CA SER A 453 -1.57 -5.34 -28.38
C SER A 453 -2.29 -6.21 -27.34
N GLU A 454 -2.37 -5.75 -26.09
CA GLU A 454 -3.10 -6.42 -25.00
C GLU A 454 -4.62 -6.45 -25.28
N THR A 455 -5.17 -5.35 -25.80
CA THR A 455 -6.57 -5.28 -26.22
C THR A 455 -6.88 -6.29 -27.33
N LYS A 456 -5.99 -6.40 -28.33
CA LYS A 456 -6.11 -7.37 -29.42
C LYS A 456 -6.05 -8.81 -28.91
N SER A 457 -5.09 -9.13 -28.04
CA SER A 457 -4.95 -10.45 -27.42
C SER A 457 -6.19 -10.87 -26.63
N ASN A 458 -6.76 -9.94 -25.85
CA ASN A 458 -7.97 -10.20 -25.06
C ASN A 458 -9.22 -10.39 -25.94
N VAL A 459 -9.35 -9.63 -27.03
CA VAL A 459 -10.42 -9.82 -28.03
C VAL A 459 -10.29 -11.18 -28.71
N ASP A 460 -9.08 -11.57 -29.12
CA ASP A 460 -8.82 -12.88 -29.73
C ASP A 460 -9.10 -14.04 -28.76
N ALA A 461 -8.74 -13.89 -27.48
CA ALA A 461 -9.06 -14.86 -26.44
C ALA A 461 -10.59 -14.97 -26.19
N ALA A 462 -11.31 -13.85 -26.21
CA ALA A 462 -12.77 -13.83 -26.07
C ALA A 462 -13.47 -14.49 -27.28
N LEU A 463 -12.98 -14.23 -28.50
CA LEU A 463 -13.46 -14.87 -29.73
C LEU A 463 -13.19 -16.38 -29.74
N ARG A 464 -12.02 -16.83 -29.24
CA ARG A 464 -11.74 -18.26 -29.08
C ARG A 464 -12.69 -18.91 -28.08
N ARG A 465 -12.95 -18.28 -26.94
CA ARG A 465 -13.92 -18.77 -25.93
C ARG A 465 -15.35 -18.83 -26.46
N SER A 466 -15.80 -17.83 -27.22
CA SER A 466 -17.14 -17.86 -27.82
C SER A 466 -17.25 -19.02 -28.81
N SER A 467 -16.23 -19.28 -29.63
CA SER A 467 -16.22 -20.42 -30.58
C SER A 467 -16.27 -21.78 -29.89
N LEU A 468 -15.64 -21.92 -28.72
CA LEU A 468 -15.64 -23.15 -27.93
C LEU A 468 -17.01 -23.38 -27.26
N LEU A 469 -17.67 -22.32 -26.81
CA LEU A 469 -19.04 -22.38 -26.29
C LEU A 469 -20.04 -22.75 -27.39
N THR A 470 -19.91 -22.23 -28.62
CA THR A 470 -20.76 -22.65 -29.74
C THR A 470 -20.54 -24.11 -30.14
N LYS A 471 -19.30 -24.62 -30.04
CA LYS A 471 -18.99 -26.03 -30.27
C LYS A 471 -19.56 -26.93 -29.17
N SER A 472 -19.47 -26.51 -27.90
CA SER A 472 -20.05 -27.23 -26.76
C SER A 472 -21.59 -27.29 -26.83
N ALA A 473 -22.24 -26.19 -27.23
CA ALA A 473 -23.69 -26.16 -27.44
C ALA A 473 -24.14 -27.12 -28.56
N ARG A 474 -23.37 -27.24 -29.65
CA ARG A 474 -23.65 -28.22 -30.73
C ARG A 474 -23.47 -29.67 -30.28
N VAL A 475 -22.50 -29.95 -29.41
CA VAL A 475 -22.30 -31.30 -28.85
C VAL A 475 -23.42 -31.64 -27.85
N SER A 476 -23.89 -30.68 -27.07
CA SER A 476 -25.02 -30.86 -26.16
C SER A 476 -26.35 -31.06 -26.90
N ALA A 477 -26.56 -30.35 -28.01
CA ALA A 477 -27.74 -30.54 -28.87
C ALA A 477 -27.76 -31.93 -29.53
N ARG A 478 -26.60 -32.46 -29.94
CA ARG A 478 -26.46 -33.86 -30.43
C ARG A 478 -26.69 -34.91 -29.36
N ARG A 479 -26.34 -34.64 -28.09
CA ARG A 479 -26.66 -35.54 -26.97
C ARG A 479 -28.14 -35.54 -26.63
N SER A 480 -28.82 -34.38 -26.69
CA SER A 480 -30.25 -34.29 -26.44
C SER A 480 -31.06 -35.08 -27.48
N SER A 481 -30.70 -35.03 -28.76
CA SER A 481 -31.42 -35.80 -29.80
C SER A 481 -31.22 -37.32 -29.68
N MET A 482 -30.13 -37.77 -29.02
CA MET A 482 -29.88 -39.19 -28.78
C MET A 482 -30.64 -39.72 -27.56
N VAL A 483 -30.92 -38.85 -26.58
CA VAL A 483 -31.72 -39.19 -25.38
C VAL A 483 -33.21 -39.24 -25.70
N ASP A 484 -33.71 -38.40 -26.61
CA ASP A 484 -35.12 -38.41 -27.01
C ASP A 484 -35.49 -39.66 -27.85
N SER A 485 -34.52 -40.26 -28.55
CA SER A 485 -34.72 -41.55 -29.23
C SER A 485 -34.87 -42.74 -28.28
N ILE A 486 -34.43 -42.62 -27.01
CA ILE A 486 -34.53 -43.69 -25.99
C ILE A 486 -35.79 -43.51 -25.12
N ARG A 487 -36.40 -42.32 -25.10
CA ARG A 487 -37.55 -42.01 -24.24
C ARG A 487 -38.93 -42.28 -24.86
N SER A 488 -38.97 -42.68 -26.14
CA SER A 488 -40.21 -43.06 -26.86
C SER A 488 -40.81 -44.41 -26.45
N SER A 489 -40.19 -45.17 -25.53
CA SER A 489 -40.60 -46.56 -25.20
C SER A 489 -41.18 -46.76 -23.81
N ARG A 490 -41.58 -45.70 -23.08
CA ARG A 490 -42.32 -45.85 -21.81
C ARG A 490 -43.41 -44.78 -21.66
N SER A 491 -44.58 -45.11 -22.19
CA SER A 491 -45.86 -44.47 -21.87
C SER A 491 -46.51 -45.20 -20.69
N SER A 492 -46.80 -44.47 -19.60
CA SER A 492 -48.15 -44.34 -19.03
C SER A 492 -48.12 -43.96 -17.54
N LYS A 493 -49.10 -43.13 -17.17
CA LYS A 493 -49.53 -42.70 -15.82
C LYS A 493 -48.83 -41.47 -15.23
N SER A 494 -49.51 -40.33 -15.32
CA SER A 494 -49.30 -39.17 -14.45
C SER A 494 -50.66 -38.67 -13.95
N SER A 495 -50.75 -38.60 -12.63
CA SER A 495 -51.88 -38.05 -11.86
C SER A 495 -51.69 -36.55 -11.64
N THR A 496 -52.74 -35.80 -11.93
CA THR A 496 -52.91 -34.37 -11.68
C THR A 496 -52.80 -34.04 -10.19
N THR A 497 -51.84 -33.20 -9.80
CA THR A 497 -51.85 -32.50 -8.50
C THR A 497 -51.91 -31.00 -8.74
N ARG A 498 -52.99 -30.38 -8.26
CA ARG A 498 -53.32 -28.96 -8.36
C ARG A 498 -52.80 -28.28 -7.09
N ILE A 499 -51.81 -27.39 -7.21
CA ILE A 499 -51.34 -26.55 -6.09
C ILE A 499 -52.12 -25.24 -6.12
N ILE A 500 -52.84 -24.96 -5.03
CA ILE A 500 -53.55 -23.71 -4.78
C ILE A 500 -52.62 -22.81 -3.95
N PHE A 501 -52.34 -21.60 -4.44
CA PHE A 501 -51.69 -20.54 -3.65
C PHE A 501 -52.76 -19.78 -2.86
N THR A 502 -52.60 -19.69 -1.54
CA THR A 502 -53.34 -18.76 -0.68
C THR A 502 -52.45 -17.57 -0.32
N ASN A 503 -52.89 -16.37 -0.68
CA ASN A 503 -52.33 -15.10 -0.23
C ASN A 503 -52.84 -14.80 1.20
N SER A 504 -51.93 -14.60 2.16
CA SER A 504 -52.26 -14.15 3.52
C SER A 504 -51.69 -12.74 3.76
N PRO A 505 -52.52 -11.76 4.18
CA PRO A 505 -52.13 -10.35 4.32
C PRO A 505 -51.60 -10.01 5.73
N THR A 506 -50.63 -10.77 6.25
CA THR A 506 -50.12 -10.58 7.62
C THR A 506 -48.63 -10.19 7.70
N ASP A 507 -47.89 -10.23 6.59
CA ASP A 507 -46.45 -9.95 6.58
C ASP A 507 -46.09 -8.47 6.31
N ARG A 508 -47.10 -7.60 6.16
CA ARG A 508 -46.88 -6.17 5.84
C ARG A 508 -46.78 -5.26 7.08
N ALA A 509 -47.20 -5.73 8.25
CA ALA A 509 -47.23 -4.93 9.48
C ALA A 509 -45.94 -5.02 10.33
N LEU A 510 -45.04 -5.97 10.04
CA LEU A 510 -43.76 -6.13 10.75
C LEU A 510 -42.61 -5.32 10.12
N LEU A 511 -42.75 -4.89 8.87
CA LEU A 511 -41.72 -4.12 8.15
C LEU A 511 -41.82 -2.59 8.36
N GLU A 512 -42.99 -2.07 8.74
CA GLU A 512 -43.16 -0.62 9.00
C GLU A 512 -42.71 -0.21 10.41
N ASN A 513 -42.60 -1.16 11.35
CA ASN A 513 -42.21 -0.86 12.74
C ASN A 513 -40.68 -0.85 12.96
N GLU A 514 -39.90 -1.45 12.06
CA GLU A 514 -38.42 -1.34 12.10
C GLU A 514 -37.89 -0.07 11.42
N PHE A 515 -38.61 0.48 10.42
CA PHE A 515 -38.18 1.70 9.74
C PHE A 515 -38.33 2.97 10.60
N SER A 516 -39.26 2.98 11.56
CA SER A 516 -39.43 4.14 12.46
C SER A 516 -38.36 4.23 13.56
N LYS A 517 -37.68 3.13 13.90
CA LYS A 517 -36.62 3.12 14.94
C LYS A 517 -35.24 3.54 14.42
N LEU A 518 -35.04 3.57 13.10
CA LEU A 518 -33.80 4.03 12.47
C LEU A 518 -33.79 5.54 12.20
N ALA A 519 -34.94 6.22 12.24
CA ALA A 519 -35.04 7.66 11.98
C ALA A 519 -34.80 8.56 13.21
N ASP A 520 -34.85 8.00 14.43
CA ASP A 520 -34.66 8.78 15.67
C ASP A 520 -33.21 8.81 16.20
N ASN A 521 -32.34 7.90 15.74
CA ASN A 521 -30.93 7.88 16.17
C ASN A 521 -30.02 8.87 15.43
N ASP A 522 -30.53 9.58 14.41
CA ASP A 522 -29.74 10.51 13.58
C ASP A 522 -29.88 11.99 14.01
N LYS A 523 -30.58 12.25 15.12
CA LYS A 523 -30.81 13.61 15.67
C LYS A 523 -29.89 13.99 16.85
N ASP A 524 -29.24 13.03 17.50
CA ASP A 524 -28.42 13.32 18.69
C ASP A 524 -26.94 13.62 18.38
N ASP A 525 -26.44 13.32 17.17
CA ASP A 525 -25.06 13.61 16.77
C ASP A 525 -24.84 15.04 16.20
N ARG A 526 -25.88 15.89 16.17
CA ARG A 526 -25.80 17.28 15.67
C ARG A 526 -25.79 18.37 16.75
N ARG A 527 -25.68 18.01 18.03
CA ARG A 527 -25.70 18.98 19.16
C ARG A 527 -24.37 19.21 19.89
N ALA A 528 -23.25 18.68 19.39
CA ALA A 528 -21.94 18.80 20.06
C ALA A 528 -20.96 19.78 19.37
N ALA A 529 -21.46 20.77 18.61
CA ALA A 529 -20.61 21.74 17.93
C ALA A 529 -21.19 23.15 17.98
N ASP A 530 -21.45 23.66 19.18
CA ASP A 530 -21.56 25.10 19.44
C ASP A 530 -21.23 25.36 20.93
N GLY A 531 -20.06 25.93 21.17
CA GLY A 531 -19.50 26.17 22.51
C GLY A 531 -18.29 27.08 22.42
N ASN A 532 -18.58 28.35 22.16
CA ASN A 532 -17.69 29.48 21.97
C ASN A 532 -16.98 29.90 23.29
N GLY A 533 -15.72 30.33 23.18
CA GLY A 533 -15.26 31.57 23.83
C GLY A 533 -14.61 31.51 25.21
N ASN A 534 -13.27 31.67 25.20
CA ASN A 534 -12.51 32.72 25.91
C ASN A 534 -12.35 32.64 27.44
N THR A 535 -11.10 32.51 27.93
CA THR A 535 -10.35 33.60 28.62
C THR A 535 -8.92 33.19 29.00
N ASN A 536 -8.06 34.21 28.95
CA ASN A 536 -6.65 34.32 29.35
C ASN A 536 -6.28 33.79 30.74
N ASN A 537 -4.98 33.44 30.89
CA ASN A 537 -4.00 33.94 31.88
C ASN A 537 -2.75 33.01 31.77
N GLU A 538 -1.57 33.49 31.37
CA GLU A 538 -0.56 34.20 32.18
C GLU A 538 -0.13 33.43 33.45
N ASP A 539 1.14 32.99 33.37
CA ASP A 539 2.21 33.05 34.37
C ASP A 539 2.18 32.24 35.68
N ASP A 540 3.42 31.85 36.00
CA ASP A 540 4.04 31.59 37.30
C ASP A 540 3.90 30.23 38.01
N ASP A 541 5.08 29.59 38.10
CA ASP A 541 5.79 29.20 39.31
C ASP A 541 5.21 28.15 40.28
N ASP A 542 6.05 27.12 40.47
CA ASP A 542 6.50 26.53 41.72
C ASP A 542 5.52 25.97 42.78
N GLU A 543 6.13 25.07 43.54
CA GLU A 543 5.73 24.52 44.84
C GLU A 543 4.87 23.24 44.92
N GLN A 544 5.63 22.16 45.15
CA GLN A 544 5.66 21.41 46.42
C GLN A 544 4.39 20.71 46.94
N LYS A 545 4.57 19.39 47.12
CA LYS A 545 4.35 18.60 48.36
C LYS A 545 3.18 19.01 49.29
N LYS A 546 2.21 18.10 49.41
CA LYS A 546 1.84 17.33 50.63
C LYS A 546 0.56 16.52 50.32
N ASN A 547 0.61 15.20 50.48
CA ASN A 547 -0.01 14.48 51.61
C ASN A 547 -1.47 14.88 51.84
N ASP A 548 -2.39 14.05 51.38
CA ASP A 548 -3.20 13.15 52.22
C ASP A 548 -3.66 11.92 51.42
#